data_AF-A0A178MD24-F1
#
_entry.id   AF-A0A178MD24-F1
#
_cell.length_a   1.000
_cell.length_b   1.000
_cell.length_c   1.000
_cell.angle_alpha   90.00
_cell.angle_beta   90.00
_cell.angle_gamma   90.00
#
_symmetry.space_group_name_H-M   'P 1'
#
loop_
_entity.id
_entity.type
_entity.pdbx_description
1 polymer ?
#
loop_
_entity_poly.entity_id
_entity_poly.type
_entity_poly.pdbx_seq_one_letter_code
_entity_poly.pdbx_strand_id
1 'polypeptide(L)'
;MTIALLLATAEERQLPPLTGVLPNVLLPVVERPVMATAVELLARAGIKRILIALHEQSALITATFGSGRRWGVEIEYITLPEAWADGGALRWAGPLVHETCLVLPGAAIIDLPIEAALAQHQRHGALITAISHAPRDQQTGLRAHITPDGLISAIVPAAHGLDAPELTGAYIVEPALIAQIPLRSRCNIATDLVPRLLEQGQLVGNVTFDGYWNPLGTLADYHAAQQVFLYSAYRPAGAAITDGPSETVRYPSISGRQIAPGIWVGRNASIHPSARIAPPLYISDNCWIGRDTELGPGAVIGAGCMIDDEATVTMSTIWPDTYVGQLVNVNRRIVYPGMIIDPDTGEQTAVVDPFLIGRVSAVTASVSRIASVINRLGAFLLLIILSPLLLLSGLLAAIGNGGRPLMGIPCAGERVVLANGQTTLRSFTLWRWRTRRPDGRYLWFGEWLERYEFHRLPELLNVIRGELQLVGVKPLTLPEAELLCEEWQQRRHDAPPGITGLWYVQANGDLDAVIVADVYYSAIRTWREDLNILLRTPIVWLRRTKTSSASAQTMITADIAPPTGQ
;
A
#
# COMPACT_ATOMS: atom_id res chain seq x y z
N MET A 1 -10.48 -34.37 17.94
CA MET A 1 -9.73 -33.21 17.44
C MET A 1 -10.53 -31.98 17.86
N THR A 2 -10.07 -30.76 17.58
CA THR A 2 -10.82 -29.54 17.92
C THR A 2 -10.90 -28.71 16.66
N ILE A 3 -12.08 -28.20 16.34
CA ILE A 3 -12.33 -27.32 15.19
C ILE A 3 -12.56 -25.90 15.71
N ALA A 4 -12.23 -24.89 14.90
CA ALA A 4 -12.56 -23.50 15.22
C ALA A 4 -13.54 -22.91 14.21
N LEU A 5 -14.43 -22.05 14.68
CA LEU A 5 -15.34 -21.23 13.87
C LEU A 5 -15.00 -19.75 14.09
N LEU A 6 -14.49 -19.08 13.06
CA LEU A 6 -14.28 -17.64 13.06
C LEU A 6 -15.52 -16.94 12.49
N LEU A 7 -16.03 -15.96 13.24
CA LEU A 7 -17.18 -15.16 12.85
C LEU A 7 -16.72 -13.92 12.09
N ALA A 8 -17.00 -13.88 10.80
CA ALA A 8 -16.65 -12.79 9.88
C ALA A 8 -17.88 -12.33 9.07
N THR A 9 -19.02 -12.22 9.75
CA THR A 9 -20.33 -11.89 9.16
C THR A 9 -20.56 -10.39 8.92
N ALA A 10 -19.62 -9.53 9.31
CA ALA A 10 -19.63 -8.08 9.04
C ALA A 10 -20.94 -7.34 9.42
N GLU A 11 -21.71 -7.85 10.39
CA GLU A 11 -23.06 -7.34 10.71
C GLU A 11 -23.05 -5.90 11.24
N GLU A 12 -21.94 -5.45 11.82
CA GLU A 12 -21.79 -4.12 12.39
C GLU A 12 -20.56 -3.41 11.83
N ARG A 13 -20.76 -2.35 11.06
CA ARG A 13 -19.68 -1.43 10.66
C ARG A 13 -19.37 -0.49 11.82
N GLN A 14 -18.51 -0.96 12.71
CA GLN A 14 -17.93 -0.18 13.78
C GLN A 14 -16.70 0.53 13.16
N LEU A 15 -16.38 1.79 13.51
CA LEU A 15 -15.19 2.54 13.01
C LEU A 15 -15.23 3.25 11.63
N PRO A 16 -16.27 4.04 11.28
CA PRO A 16 -16.16 4.95 10.14
C PRO A 16 -15.05 6.00 10.36
N PRO A 17 -14.29 6.41 9.33
CA PRO A 17 -14.42 6.04 7.91
C PRO A 17 -13.67 4.76 7.52
N LEU A 18 -12.92 4.14 8.43
CA LEU A 18 -12.03 3.01 8.15
C LEU A 18 -12.81 1.82 7.56
N THR A 19 -13.97 1.53 8.16
CA THR A 19 -14.85 0.43 7.74
C THR A 19 -15.81 0.80 6.61
N GLY A 20 -15.64 1.99 6.03
CA GLY A 20 -16.23 2.37 4.75
C GLY A 20 -15.53 1.74 3.55
N VAL A 21 -14.27 1.32 3.70
CA VAL A 21 -13.44 0.77 2.61
C VAL A 21 -13.09 -0.70 2.82
N LEU A 22 -12.84 -1.12 4.07
CA LEU A 22 -12.47 -2.49 4.41
C LEU A 22 -13.45 -3.07 5.44
N PRO A 23 -13.83 -4.35 5.33
CA PRO A 23 -14.58 -5.01 6.40
C PRO A 23 -13.72 -5.10 7.67
N ASN A 24 -14.35 -5.05 8.86
CA ASN A 24 -13.65 -4.93 10.14
C ASN A 24 -12.56 -6.01 10.33
N VAL A 25 -12.84 -7.24 9.90
CA VAL A 25 -11.92 -8.39 9.97
C VAL A 25 -10.63 -8.21 9.16
N LEU A 26 -10.62 -7.25 8.23
CA LEU A 26 -9.48 -6.89 7.38
C LEU A 26 -8.81 -5.58 7.80
N LEU A 27 -9.28 -4.91 8.85
CA LEU A 27 -8.61 -3.70 9.34
C LEU A 27 -7.15 -4.03 9.71
N PRO A 28 -6.19 -3.22 9.22
CA PRO A 28 -4.78 -3.53 9.38
C PRO A 28 -4.28 -3.07 10.76
N VAL A 29 -3.88 -4.01 11.61
CA VAL A 29 -3.09 -3.74 12.82
C VAL A 29 -1.62 -4.01 12.47
N VAL A 30 -0.84 -2.94 12.35
CA VAL A 30 0.56 -2.96 11.85
C VAL A 30 0.67 -3.73 10.51
N GLU A 31 -0.15 -3.32 9.53
CA GLU A 31 -0.30 -3.93 8.18
C GLU A 31 -0.82 -5.38 8.14
N ARG A 32 -1.25 -5.94 9.27
CA ARG A 32 -1.87 -7.27 9.30
C ARG A 32 -3.38 -7.19 9.51
N PRO A 33 -4.20 -7.89 8.70
CA PRO A 33 -5.62 -8.04 8.97
C PRO A 33 -5.85 -8.54 10.39
N VAL A 34 -6.74 -7.90 11.15
CA VAL A 34 -7.04 -8.32 12.54
C VAL A 34 -7.34 -9.82 12.65
N MET A 35 -8.15 -10.39 11.74
CA MET A 35 -8.51 -11.81 11.79
C MET A 35 -7.31 -12.74 11.60
N ALA A 36 -6.21 -12.26 11.02
CA ALA A 36 -4.97 -13.04 10.94
C ALA A 36 -4.42 -13.38 12.33
N THR A 37 -4.65 -12.53 13.34
CA THR A 37 -4.25 -12.80 14.73
C THR A 37 -4.94 -14.06 15.27
N ALA A 38 -6.24 -14.21 15.03
CA ALA A 38 -7.00 -15.40 15.43
C ALA A 38 -6.54 -16.65 14.67
N VAL A 39 -6.33 -16.55 13.35
CA VAL A 39 -5.82 -17.68 12.54
C VAL A 39 -4.45 -18.14 13.03
N GLU A 40 -3.54 -17.19 13.31
CA GLU A 40 -2.21 -17.50 13.83
C GLU A 40 -2.25 -18.10 15.24
N LEU A 41 -3.14 -17.61 16.11
CA LEU A 41 -3.34 -18.18 17.44
C LEU A 41 -3.80 -19.65 17.35
N LEU A 42 -4.81 -19.91 16.52
CA LEU A 42 -5.35 -21.25 16.29
C LEU A 42 -4.28 -22.19 15.72
N ALA A 43 -3.50 -21.73 14.75
CA ALA A 43 -2.40 -22.49 14.17
C ALA A 43 -1.34 -22.87 15.21
N ARG A 44 -0.96 -21.92 16.09
CA ARG A 44 0.01 -22.17 17.18
C ARG A 44 -0.51 -23.16 18.22
N ALA A 45 -1.81 -23.13 18.51
CA ALA A 45 -2.47 -24.09 19.39
C ALA A 45 -2.69 -25.48 18.74
N GLY A 46 -2.27 -25.68 17.48
CA GLY A 46 -2.39 -26.94 16.77
C GLY A 46 -3.79 -27.22 16.20
N ILE A 47 -4.69 -26.24 16.18
CA ILE A 47 -6.02 -26.36 15.55
C ILE A 47 -5.85 -26.21 14.03
N LYS A 48 -5.95 -27.35 13.32
CA LYS A 48 -5.66 -27.41 11.88
C LYS A 48 -6.85 -27.07 10.99
N ARG A 49 -8.10 -27.27 11.45
CA ARG A 49 -9.31 -27.03 10.65
C ARG A 49 -10.04 -25.81 11.19
N ILE A 50 -10.22 -24.80 10.33
CA ILE A 50 -10.86 -23.53 10.67
C ILE A 50 -12.02 -23.30 9.71
N LEU A 51 -13.22 -23.15 10.26
CA LEU A 51 -14.39 -22.70 9.54
C LEU A 51 -14.47 -21.18 9.64
N ILE A 52 -14.73 -20.48 8.54
CA ILE A 52 -14.97 -19.03 8.56
C ILE A 52 -16.39 -18.77 8.09
N ALA A 53 -17.22 -18.27 9.00
CA ALA A 53 -18.58 -17.83 8.70
C ALA A 53 -18.54 -16.44 8.07
N LEU A 54 -19.00 -16.34 6.83
CA LEU A 54 -19.00 -15.11 6.04
C LEU A 54 -20.42 -14.63 5.78
N HIS A 55 -20.59 -13.32 5.86
CA HIS A 55 -21.75 -12.59 5.37
C HIS A 55 -21.27 -11.23 4.86
N GLU A 56 -21.77 -10.81 3.69
CA GLU A 56 -21.27 -9.69 2.87
C GLU A 56 -19.75 -9.74 2.54
N GLN A 57 -19.35 -9.11 1.43
CA GLN A 57 -17.93 -8.91 1.05
C GLN A 57 -17.03 -10.17 1.10
N SER A 58 -17.61 -11.36 0.96
CA SER A 58 -16.95 -12.66 1.12
C SER A 58 -15.76 -12.84 0.17
N ALA A 59 -15.82 -12.25 -1.02
CA ALA A 59 -14.77 -12.33 -2.03
C ALA A 59 -13.44 -11.75 -1.53
N LEU A 60 -13.46 -10.59 -0.86
CA LEU A 60 -12.24 -9.93 -0.38
C LEU A 60 -11.60 -10.71 0.77
N ILE A 61 -12.41 -11.23 1.69
CA ILE A 61 -11.94 -12.05 2.81
C ILE A 61 -11.34 -13.36 2.29
N THR A 62 -12.06 -14.05 1.38
CA THR A 62 -11.59 -15.30 0.77
C THR A 62 -10.29 -15.08 -0.02
N ALA A 63 -10.20 -14.00 -0.79
CA ALA A 63 -8.98 -13.65 -1.53
C ALA A 63 -7.80 -13.37 -0.58
N THR A 64 -8.07 -12.72 0.55
CA THR A 64 -7.04 -12.37 1.54
C THR A 64 -6.53 -13.60 2.26
N PHE A 65 -7.39 -14.51 2.73
CA PHE A 65 -7.01 -15.66 3.58
C PHE A 65 -6.71 -16.95 2.79
N GLY A 66 -7.25 -17.08 1.58
CA GLY A 66 -7.05 -18.25 0.72
C GLY A 66 -7.41 -19.55 1.42
N SER A 67 -6.67 -20.64 1.18
CA SER A 67 -6.97 -21.94 1.80
C SER A 67 -6.41 -22.11 3.22
N GLY A 68 -5.79 -21.07 3.80
CA GLY A 68 -5.11 -21.17 5.11
C GLY A 68 -3.72 -21.84 5.12
N ARG A 69 -3.32 -22.47 4.01
CA ARG A 69 -2.07 -23.26 3.91
C ARG A 69 -0.81 -22.49 4.31
N ARG A 70 -0.77 -21.17 4.09
CA ARG A 70 0.35 -20.31 4.48
C ARG A 70 0.61 -20.27 5.99
N TRP A 71 -0.40 -20.58 6.81
CA TRP A 71 -0.28 -20.70 8.26
C TRP A 71 -0.23 -22.16 8.74
N GLY A 72 -0.21 -23.13 7.82
CA GLY A 72 -0.25 -24.56 8.17
C GLY A 72 -1.62 -25.08 8.60
N VAL A 73 -2.69 -24.34 8.29
CA VAL A 73 -4.09 -24.71 8.59
C VAL A 73 -4.89 -24.89 7.30
N GLU A 74 -6.06 -25.51 7.43
CA GLU A 74 -7.07 -25.66 6.40
C GLU A 74 -8.26 -24.76 6.74
N ILE A 75 -8.54 -23.80 5.86
CA ILE A 75 -9.68 -22.89 6.00
C ILE A 75 -10.80 -23.34 5.06
N GLU A 76 -11.99 -23.55 5.63
CA GLU A 76 -13.24 -23.82 4.91
C GLU A 76 -14.21 -22.66 5.13
N TYR A 77 -14.77 -22.13 4.05
CA TYR A 77 -15.63 -20.95 4.09
C TYR A 77 -17.11 -21.33 4.06
N ILE A 78 -17.88 -20.76 4.97
CA ILE A 78 -19.31 -20.97 5.08
C ILE A 78 -20.00 -19.64 4.82
N THR A 79 -20.71 -19.53 3.70
CA THR A 79 -21.46 -18.30 3.38
C THR A 79 -22.86 -18.39 3.96
N LEU A 80 -23.24 -17.37 4.74
CA LEU A 80 -24.58 -17.22 5.26
C LEU A 80 -25.45 -16.40 4.30
N PRO A 81 -26.70 -16.83 4.03
CA PRO A 81 -27.65 -16.03 3.25
C PRO A 81 -27.95 -14.66 3.90
N GLU A 82 -27.96 -14.60 5.22
CA GLU A 82 -28.32 -13.44 6.03
C GLU A 82 -27.45 -13.36 7.30
N ALA A 83 -27.39 -12.17 7.88
CA ALA A 83 -26.80 -11.90 9.19
C ALA A 83 -27.61 -12.54 10.33
N TRP A 84 -27.28 -13.77 10.73
CA TRP A 84 -27.98 -14.50 11.80
C TRP A 84 -27.31 -14.43 13.18
N ALA A 85 -26.38 -13.49 13.37
CA ALA A 85 -25.54 -13.37 14.57
C ALA A 85 -24.67 -14.62 14.84
N ASP A 86 -23.95 -14.62 15.96
CA ASP A 86 -22.96 -15.65 16.33
C ASP A 86 -23.58 -17.05 16.50
N GLY A 87 -24.70 -17.16 17.20
CA GLY A 87 -25.42 -18.41 17.43
C GLY A 87 -26.06 -18.97 16.16
N GLY A 88 -26.66 -18.11 15.34
CA GLY A 88 -27.21 -18.51 14.04
C GLY A 88 -26.12 -18.99 13.07
N ALA A 89 -24.95 -18.33 13.07
CA ALA A 89 -23.79 -18.80 12.31
C ALA A 89 -23.26 -20.15 12.77
N LEU A 90 -23.18 -20.37 14.09
CA LEU A 90 -22.84 -21.67 14.65
C LEU A 90 -23.85 -22.75 14.24
N ARG A 91 -25.16 -22.45 14.28
CA ARG A 91 -26.20 -23.38 13.84
C ARG A 91 -26.07 -23.76 12.36
N TRP A 92 -25.77 -22.78 11.52
CA TRP A 92 -25.55 -22.99 10.09
C TRP A 92 -24.31 -23.84 9.81
N ALA A 93 -23.23 -23.65 10.57
CA ALA A 93 -22.01 -24.45 10.49
C ALA A 93 -22.16 -25.87 11.07
N GLY A 94 -23.24 -26.14 11.82
CA GLY A 94 -23.47 -27.40 12.52
C GLY A 94 -23.19 -28.70 11.75
N PRO A 95 -23.57 -28.86 10.47
CA PRO A 95 -23.26 -30.06 9.70
C PRO A 95 -21.77 -30.38 9.57
N LEU A 96 -20.88 -29.41 9.79
CA LEU A 96 -19.42 -29.55 9.69
C LEU A 96 -18.73 -29.69 11.06
N VAL A 97 -19.49 -29.51 12.16
CA VAL A 97 -18.99 -29.47 13.53
C VAL A 97 -19.42 -30.75 14.26
N HIS A 98 -18.52 -31.74 14.32
CA HIS A 98 -18.76 -33.05 14.94
C HIS A 98 -18.03 -33.25 16.27
N GLU A 99 -17.22 -32.29 16.67
CA GLU A 99 -16.38 -32.30 17.87
C GLU A 99 -16.39 -30.92 18.52
N THR A 100 -15.82 -30.79 19.72
CA THR A 100 -15.73 -29.52 20.45
C THR A 100 -15.23 -28.40 19.53
N CYS A 101 -15.98 -27.30 19.50
CA CYS A 101 -15.77 -26.18 18.60
C CYS A 101 -15.40 -24.93 19.38
N LEU A 102 -14.31 -24.27 18.99
CA LEU A 102 -13.93 -22.96 19.50
C LEU A 102 -14.51 -21.88 18.57
N VAL A 103 -15.48 -21.12 19.05
CA VAL A 103 -16.09 -19.99 18.34
C VAL A 103 -15.36 -18.72 18.74
N LEU A 104 -14.82 -17.98 17.77
CA LEU A 104 -14.10 -16.72 18.00
C LEU A 104 -14.65 -15.60 17.11
N PRO A 105 -14.75 -14.36 17.62
CA PRO A 105 -15.01 -13.20 16.79
C PRO A 105 -13.80 -12.91 15.89
N GLY A 106 -14.01 -12.83 14.57
CA GLY A 106 -12.94 -12.54 13.61
C GLY A 106 -12.49 -11.07 13.60
N ALA A 107 -13.30 -10.17 14.17
CA ALA A 107 -13.03 -8.73 14.19
C ALA A 107 -12.42 -8.24 15.51
N ALA A 108 -12.06 -9.13 16.44
CA ALA A 108 -11.42 -8.80 17.71
C ALA A 108 -10.07 -9.49 17.85
N ILE A 109 -9.23 -8.96 18.75
CA ILE A 109 -7.95 -9.57 19.12
C ILE A 109 -8.13 -10.24 20.46
N ILE A 110 -7.91 -11.56 20.52
CA ILE A 110 -7.99 -12.34 21.74
C ILE A 110 -6.73 -13.19 21.84
N ASP A 111 -5.84 -12.87 22.77
CA ASP A 111 -4.62 -13.65 23.04
C ASP A 111 -4.89 -14.76 24.08
N LEU A 112 -5.83 -15.66 23.76
CA LEU A 112 -6.32 -16.72 24.66
C LEU A 112 -5.31 -17.88 24.79
N PRO A 113 -4.94 -18.35 26.00
CA PRO A 113 -4.29 -19.65 26.18
C PRO A 113 -5.29 -20.80 25.89
N ILE A 114 -5.39 -21.19 24.62
CA ILE A 114 -6.41 -22.14 24.12
C ILE A 114 -6.36 -23.49 24.85
N GLU A 115 -5.17 -24.07 25.09
CA GLU A 115 -5.09 -25.39 25.74
C GLU A 115 -5.62 -25.35 27.19
N ALA A 116 -5.33 -24.27 27.92
CA ALA A 116 -5.82 -24.08 29.28
C ALA A 116 -7.34 -23.89 29.31
N ALA A 117 -7.89 -23.11 28.37
CA ALA A 117 -9.32 -22.90 28.24
C ALA A 117 -10.07 -24.20 27.91
N LEU A 118 -9.54 -25.02 26.99
CA LEU A 118 -10.10 -26.34 26.66
C LEU A 118 -10.05 -27.31 27.84
N ALA A 119 -8.94 -27.34 28.59
CA ALA A 119 -8.82 -28.18 29.77
C ALA A 119 -9.83 -27.79 30.86
N GLN A 120 -10.10 -26.49 31.04
CA GLN A 120 -11.10 -26.02 31.99
C GLN A 120 -12.52 -26.32 31.53
N HIS A 121 -12.82 -26.16 30.23
CA HIS A 121 -14.10 -26.57 29.65
C HIS A 121 -14.41 -28.05 29.92
N GLN A 122 -13.44 -28.93 29.68
CA GLN A 122 -13.57 -30.36 29.95
C GLN A 122 -13.83 -30.68 31.43
N ARG A 123 -13.22 -29.92 32.36
CA ARG A 123 -13.45 -30.09 33.81
C ARG A 123 -14.86 -29.69 34.24
N HIS A 124 -15.43 -28.62 33.65
CA HIS A 124 -16.78 -28.20 33.96
C HIS A 124 -17.85 -29.17 33.42
N GLY A 125 -17.56 -29.88 32.33
CA GLY A 125 -18.53 -30.76 31.68
C GLY A 125 -19.76 -30.02 31.14
N ALA A 126 -19.65 -28.71 30.90
CA ALA A 126 -20.71 -27.85 30.39
C ALA A 126 -20.85 -28.00 28.87
N LEU A 127 -22.07 -27.81 28.34
CA LEU A 127 -22.31 -27.82 26.88
C LEU A 127 -21.73 -26.59 26.16
N ILE A 128 -21.54 -25.51 26.92
CA ILE A 128 -20.92 -24.27 26.48
C ILE A 128 -20.07 -23.69 27.60
N THR A 129 -18.97 -23.06 27.22
CA THR A 129 -18.13 -22.26 28.12
C THR A 129 -17.82 -20.93 27.47
N ALA A 130 -18.19 -19.84 28.12
CA ALA A 130 -17.86 -18.51 27.63
C ALA A 130 -16.45 -18.10 28.05
N ILE A 131 -15.77 -17.36 27.19
CA ILE A 131 -14.47 -16.77 27.48
C ILE A 131 -14.69 -15.32 27.91
N SER A 132 -14.28 -15.00 29.14
CA SER A 132 -14.33 -13.65 29.69
C SER A 132 -12.94 -13.09 29.97
N HIS A 133 -12.88 -11.79 30.14
CA HIS A 133 -11.68 -11.06 30.49
C HIS A 133 -11.95 -10.16 31.71
N ALA A 134 -10.91 -9.80 32.45
CA ALA A 134 -11.03 -8.82 33.52
C ALA A 134 -11.70 -7.52 33.01
N PRO A 135 -12.55 -6.87 33.81
CA PRO A 135 -13.30 -5.70 33.37
C PRO A 135 -12.36 -4.59 32.91
N ARG A 136 -12.63 -4.04 31.72
CA ARG A 136 -11.97 -2.82 31.25
C ARG A 136 -12.69 -1.60 31.85
N ASP A 137 -12.01 -0.45 31.91
CA ASP A 137 -12.60 0.83 32.36
C ASP A 137 -13.63 1.42 31.34
N GLN A 138 -14.17 0.57 30.46
CA GLN A 138 -15.16 0.92 29.46
C GLN A 138 -16.56 0.52 29.94
N GLN A 139 -17.55 1.38 29.68
CA GLN A 139 -18.93 1.22 30.11
C GLN A 139 -19.79 0.39 29.13
N THR A 140 -19.16 -0.23 28.13
CA THR A 140 -19.84 -0.93 27.03
C THR A 140 -19.57 -2.43 27.12
N GLY A 141 -20.49 -3.26 26.63
CA GLY A 141 -20.31 -4.72 26.56
C GLY A 141 -21.26 -5.50 27.47
N LEU A 142 -21.07 -6.82 27.52
CA LEU A 142 -21.82 -7.75 28.36
C LEU A 142 -20.89 -8.34 29.42
N ARG A 143 -21.38 -8.45 30.65
CA ARG A 143 -20.65 -9.03 31.78
C ARG A 143 -21.32 -10.30 32.28
N ALA A 144 -20.55 -11.19 32.88
CA ALA A 144 -21.06 -12.45 33.43
C ALA A 144 -20.87 -12.48 34.95
N HIS A 145 -21.94 -12.78 35.68
CA HIS A 145 -21.84 -13.17 37.08
C HIS A 145 -21.36 -14.61 37.15
N ILE A 146 -20.23 -14.81 37.81
CA ILE A 146 -19.55 -16.11 37.88
C ILE A 146 -19.64 -16.64 39.31
N THR A 147 -20.09 -17.88 39.45
CA THR A 147 -20.10 -18.58 40.74
C THR A 147 -18.68 -18.98 41.15
N PRO A 148 -18.43 -19.29 42.44
CA PRO A 148 -17.12 -19.78 42.90
C PRO A 148 -16.61 -21.01 42.14
N ASP A 149 -17.52 -21.81 41.58
CA ASP A 149 -17.20 -23.02 40.80
C ASP A 149 -16.86 -22.72 39.33
N GLY A 150 -16.79 -21.44 38.92
CA GLY A 150 -16.45 -21.05 37.55
C GLY A 150 -17.61 -21.17 36.55
N LEU A 151 -18.85 -21.18 37.02
CA LEU A 151 -20.05 -21.26 36.19
C LEU A 151 -20.72 -19.89 36.07
N ILE A 152 -21.41 -19.64 34.96
CA ILE A 152 -22.21 -18.43 34.76
C ILE A 152 -23.55 -18.62 35.46
N SER A 153 -23.94 -17.65 36.29
CA SER A 153 -25.28 -17.59 36.90
C SER A 153 -26.20 -16.57 36.24
N ALA A 154 -25.65 -15.52 35.64
CA ALA A 154 -26.39 -14.52 34.87
C ALA A 154 -25.47 -13.76 33.91
N ILE A 155 -26.03 -13.27 32.81
CA ILE A 155 -25.40 -12.28 31.93
C ILE A 155 -26.12 -10.95 32.13
N VAL A 156 -25.35 -9.89 32.31
CA VAL A 156 -25.86 -8.54 32.54
C VAL A 156 -25.17 -7.55 31.60
N PRO A 157 -25.85 -6.47 31.16
CA PRO A 157 -25.19 -5.36 30.48
C PRO A 157 -24.10 -4.75 31.37
N ALA A 158 -23.04 -4.23 30.77
CA ALA A 158 -22.05 -3.43 31.49
C ALA A 158 -22.74 -2.22 32.14
N ALA A 159 -22.58 -2.07 33.46
CA ALA A 159 -23.07 -0.93 34.23
C ALA A 159 -22.00 -0.47 35.22
N HIS A 160 -22.07 0.81 35.63
CA HIS A 160 -21.14 1.40 36.58
C HIS A 160 -21.09 0.63 37.91
N GLY A 161 -19.88 0.28 38.35
CA GLY A 161 -19.61 -0.31 39.67
C GLY A 161 -19.74 -1.84 39.78
N LEU A 162 -20.02 -2.56 38.69
CA LEU A 162 -20.04 -4.02 38.70
C LEU A 162 -18.64 -4.59 38.42
N ASP A 163 -17.97 -5.14 39.43
CA ASP A 163 -16.67 -5.84 39.27
C ASP A 163 -16.87 -7.27 38.73
N ALA A 164 -17.49 -7.37 37.56
CA ALA A 164 -17.80 -8.63 36.88
C ALA A 164 -16.99 -8.75 35.58
N PRO A 165 -16.42 -9.92 35.26
CA PRO A 165 -15.71 -10.14 34.01
C PRO A 165 -16.57 -9.88 32.78
N GLU A 166 -15.93 -9.34 31.75
CA GLU A 166 -16.56 -8.97 30.49
C GLU A 166 -16.47 -10.12 29.48
N LEU A 167 -17.55 -10.37 28.75
CA LEU A 167 -17.62 -11.41 27.72
C LEU A 167 -16.90 -10.95 26.46
N THR A 168 -15.96 -11.77 26.00
CA THR A 168 -15.15 -11.45 24.81
C THR A 168 -15.84 -11.77 23.48
N GLY A 169 -16.99 -12.47 23.53
CA GLY A 169 -17.65 -13.04 22.35
C GLY A 169 -17.04 -14.36 21.86
N ALA A 170 -16.02 -14.88 22.54
CA ALA A 170 -15.47 -16.22 22.30
C ALA A 170 -16.14 -17.28 23.19
N TYR A 171 -16.35 -18.48 22.62
CA TYR A 171 -17.00 -19.59 23.30
C TYR A 171 -16.37 -20.92 22.93
N ILE A 172 -16.39 -21.88 23.85
CA ILE A 172 -16.13 -23.29 23.59
C ILE A 172 -17.48 -24.01 23.64
N VAL A 173 -17.82 -24.73 22.58
CA VAL A 173 -19.15 -25.34 22.41
C VAL A 173 -19.05 -26.81 22.04
N GLU A 174 -19.87 -27.62 22.70
CA GLU A 174 -20.04 -29.03 22.35
C GLU A 174 -21.07 -29.21 21.22
N PRO A 175 -20.88 -30.17 20.29
CA PRO A 175 -21.78 -30.39 19.15
C PRO A 175 -23.25 -30.61 19.54
N ALA A 176 -23.49 -31.22 20.71
CA ALA A 176 -24.82 -31.47 21.23
C ALA A 176 -25.64 -30.18 21.48
N LEU A 177 -24.98 -29.04 21.71
CA LEU A 177 -25.65 -27.75 21.88
C LEU A 177 -26.22 -27.22 20.56
N ILE A 178 -25.55 -27.51 19.44
CA ILE A 178 -25.89 -26.92 18.13
C ILE A 178 -27.32 -27.28 17.72
N ALA A 179 -27.80 -28.48 18.06
CA ALA A 179 -29.16 -28.90 17.77
C ALA A 179 -30.25 -28.07 18.51
N GLN A 180 -29.89 -27.43 19.63
CA GLN A 180 -30.81 -26.60 20.44
C GLN A 180 -30.96 -25.18 19.88
N ILE A 181 -30.08 -24.77 18.95
CA ILE A 181 -30.16 -23.45 18.33
C ILE A 181 -31.19 -23.48 17.19
N PRO A 182 -32.16 -22.54 17.13
CA PRO A 182 -33.16 -22.54 16.08
C PRO A 182 -32.53 -22.33 14.68
N LEU A 183 -33.03 -23.07 13.70
CA LEU A 183 -32.50 -23.04 12.33
C LEU A 183 -32.97 -21.78 11.59
N ARG A 184 -32.08 -21.13 10.84
CA ARG A 184 -32.37 -19.93 10.02
C ARG A 184 -33.01 -18.79 10.83
N SER A 185 -32.50 -18.55 12.03
CA SER A 185 -32.95 -17.45 12.90
C SER A 185 -31.77 -16.64 13.39
N ARG A 186 -31.96 -15.32 13.52
CA ARG A 186 -31.04 -14.47 14.26
C ARG A 186 -31.04 -14.89 15.73
N CYS A 187 -29.89 -15.34 16.23
CA CYS A 187 -29.73 -15.80 17.61
C CYS A 187 -28.34 -15.44 18.11
N ASN A 188 -28.28 -14.62 19.15
CA ASN A 188 -27.06 -14.27 19.86
C ASN A 188 -26.76 -15.26 20.98
N ILE A 189 -25.51 -15.74 21.09
CA ILE A 189 -25.13 -16.71 22.11
C ILE A 189 -25.27 -16.10 23.51
N ALA A 190 -24.72 -14.90 23.74
CA ALA A 190 -24.74 -14.26 25.05
C ALA A 190 -26.14 -13.81 25.49
N THR A 191 -26.92 -13.19 24.60
CA THR A 191 -28.20 -12.56 24.99
C THR A 191 -29.40 -13.48 24.85
N ASP A 192 -29.33 -14.50 23.99
CA ASP A 192 -30.49 -15.35 23.68
C ASP A 192 -30.27 -16.80 24.12
N LEU A 193 -29.11 -17.40 23.80
CA LEU A 193 -28.86 -18.81 24.07
C LEU A 193 -28.52 -19.05 25.55
N VAL A 194 -27.53 -18.35 26.10
CA VAL A 194 -27.07 -18.57 27.48
C VAL A 194 -28.20 -18.38 28.49
N PRO A 195 -29.02 -17.31 28.46
CA PRO A 195 -30.13 -17.16 29.38
C PRO A 195 -31.13 -18.34 29.32
N ARG A 196 -31.45 -18.84 28.12
CA ARG A 196 -32.33 -20.01 27.95
C ARG A 196 -31.73 -21.28 28.55
N LEU A 197 -30.42 -21.49 28.43
CA LEU A 197 -29.74 -22.66 29.03
C LEU A 197 -29.80 -22.60 30.56
N LEU A 198 -29.60 -21.41 31.14
CA LEU A 198 -29.69 -21.19 32.58
C LEU A 198 -31.12 -21.43 33.10
N GLU A 199 -32.14 -20.96 32.39
CA GLU A 199 -33.56 -21.23 32.71
C GLU A 199 -33.90 -22.73 32.67
N GLN A 200 -33.25 -23.50 31.80
CA GLN A 200 -33.40 -24.95 31.69
C GLN A 200 -32.55 -25.73 32.72
N GLY A 201 -31.81 -25.03 33.59
CA GLY A 201 -30.93 -25.65 34.58
C GLY A 201 -29.69 -26.32 33.98
N GLN A 202 -29.32 -25.97 32.74
CA GLN A 202 -28.09 -26.49 32.12
C GLN A 202 -26.87 -25.71 32.60
N LEU A 203 -25.74 -26.42 32.70
CA LEU A 203 -24.48 -25.83 33.13
C LEU A 203 -23.87 -24.98 32.00
N VAL A 204 -23.51 -23.75 32.33
CA VAL A 204 -22.77 -22.81 31.46
C VAL A 204 -21.46 -22.49 32.14
N GLY A 205 -20.35 -22.94 31.57
CA GLY A 205 -19.02 -22.67 32.11
C GLY A 205 -18.53 -21.26 31.78
N ASN A 206 -17.54 -20.79 32.53
CA ASN A 206 -16.78 -19.59 32.22
C ASN A 206 -15.27 -19.83 32.38
N VAL A 207 -14.47 -19.28 31.46
CA VAL A 207 -13.02 -19.17 31.61
C VAL A 207 -12.67 -17.69 31.53
N THR A 208 -12.18 -17.13 32.65
CA THR A 208 -11.58 -15.79 32.65
C THR A 208 -10.09 -15.92 32.41
N PHE A 209 -9.56 -15.27 31.38
CA PHE A 209 -8.13 -15.32 31.06
C PHE A 209 -7.44 -13.98 31.33
N ASP A 210 -6.16 -14.06 31.65
CA ASP A 210 -5.27 -12.93 31.90
C ASP A 210 -4.28 -12.81 30.73
N GLY A 211 -4.75 -12.22 29.64
CA GLY A 211 -4.00 -12.05 28.39
C GLY A 211 -4.63 -10.93 27.57
N TYR A 212 -3.93 -10.44 26.54
CA TYR A 212 -4.43 -9.28 25.81
C TYR A 212 -5.78 -9.55 25.13
N TRP A 213 -6.73 -8.65 25.38
CA TRP A 213 -8.01 -8.63 24.70
C TRP A 213 -8.34 -7.23 24.21
N ASN A 214 -8.72 -7.13 22.93
CA ASN A 214 -9.19 -5.90 22.35
C ASN A 214 -10.39 -6.19 21.43
N PRO A 215 -11.59 -5.67 21.76
CA PRO A 215 -12.81 -5.88 20.97
C PRO A 215 -12.80 -5.15 19.63
N LEU A 216 -11.91 -4.16 19.45
CA LEU A 216 -11.84 -3.30 18.26
C LEU A 216 -13.17 -2.62 17.91
N GLY A 217 -13.94 -2.25 18.94
CA GLY A 217 -15.23 -1.58 18.77
C GLY A 217 -15.12 -0.07 18.57
N THR A 218 -14.04 0.56 19.03
CA THR A 218 -13.83 2.02 18.97
C THR A 218 -12.50 2.41 18.28
N LEU A 219 -12.38 3.67 17.86
CA LEU A 219 -11.14 4.17 17.26
C LEU A 219 -9.99 4.20 18.29
N ALA A 220 -10.33 4.39 19.56
CA ALA A 220 -9.40 4.24 20.69
C ALA A 220 -8.89 2.81 20.78
N ASP A 221 -9.78 1.82 20.67
CA ASP A 221 -9.40 0.41 20.63
C ASP A 221 -8.49 0.09 19.44
N TYR A 222 -8.81 0.61 18.25
CA TYR A 222 -7.97 0.45 17.06
C TYR A 222 -6.58 1.06 17.25
N HIS A 223 -6.51 2.29 17.77
CA HIS A 223 -5.24 2.94 18.05
C HIS A 223 -4.44 2.19 19.13
N ALA A 224 -5.10 1.74 20.19
CA ALA A 224 -4.49 0.93 21.25
C ALA A 224 -3.92 -0.39 20.70
N ALA A 225 -4.63 -1.08 19.80
CA ALA A 225 -4.14 -2.29 19.15
C ALA A 225 -2.84 -2.03 18.38
N GLN A 226 -2.74 -0.92 17.63
CA GLN A 226 -1.52 -0.53 16.93
C GLN A 226 -0.34 -0.38 17.91
N GLN A 227 -0.56 0.36 19.00
CA GLN A 227 0.48 0.58 20.00
C GLN A 227 0.88 -0.73 20.68
N VAL A 228 -0.08 -1.53 21.17
CA VAL A 228 0.22 -2.79 21.88
C VAL A 228 1.01 -3.74 21.00
N PHE A 229 0.64 -3.92 19.72
CA PHE A 229 1.40 -4.80 18.81
C PHE A 229 2.83 -4.30 18.59
N LEU A 230 2.98 -3.00 18.29
CA LEU A 230 4.25 -2.39 17.96
C LEU A 230 5.22 -2.41 19.16
N TYR A 231 4.72 -2.07 20.35
CA TYR A 231 5.51 -2.11 21.59
C TYR A 231 5.79 -3.53 22.07
N SER A 232 4.85 -4.47 21.91
CA SER A 232 5.09 -5.89 22.23
C SER A 232 6.24 -6.45 21.39
N ALA A 233 6.33 -6.08 20.12
CA ALA A 233 7.42 -6.51 19.23
C ALA A 233 8.77 -5.84 19.53
N TYR A 234 8.76 -4.67 20.18
CA TYR A 234 9.96 -3.88 20.45
C TYR A 234 10.58 -4.12 21.84
N ARG A 235 10.17 -5.15 22.59
CA ARG A 235 10.73 -5.35 23.94
C ARG A 235 12.25 -5.59 23.92
N PRO A 236 13.08 -4.67 24.45
CA PRO A 236 14.46 -4.98 24.76
C PRO A 236 14.44 -6.00 25.90
N ALA A 237 15.22 -7.07 25.80
CA ALA A 237 15.27 -8.10 26.83
C ALA A 237 15.54 -7.47 28.22
N GLY A 238 14.58 -7.59 29.15
CA GLY A 238 14.73 -7.15 30.55
C GLY A 238 14.42 -5.68 30.85
N ALA A 239 13.98 -4.87 29.89
CA ALA A 239 13.57 -3.49 30.15
C ALA A 239 12.05 -3.37 30.32
N ALA A 240 11.61 -2.73 31.42
CA ALA A 240 10.25 -2.21 31.50
C ALA A 240 10.09 -1.14 30.42
N ILE A 241 9.07 -1.27 29.56
CA ILE A 241 8.70 -0.20 28.63
C ILE A 241 8.20 0.94 29.51
N THR A 242 9.03 1.97 29.72
CA THR A 242 8.67 3.14 30.54
C THR A 242 7.66 4.04 29.83
N ASP A 243 7.68 4.02 28.50
CA ASP A 243 6.87 4.88 27.64
C ASP A 243 6.09 4.03 26.62
N GLY A 244 4.96 3.45 27.03
CA GLY A 244 4.12 2.60 26.17
C GLY A 244 2.98 1.91 26.92
N PRO A 245 2.11 1.14 26.22
CA PRO A 245 1.04 0.40 26.87
C PRO A 245 1.60 -0.69 27.80
N SER A 246 0.92 -0.89 28.95
CA SER A 246 1.25 -1.94 29.92
C SER A 246 0.88 -3.34 29.41
N GLU A 247 -0.23 -3.42 28.65
CA GLU A 247 -0.72 -4.64 28.02
C GLU A 247 0.22 -5.13 26.92
N THR A 248 0.33 -6.46 26.78
CA THR A 248 1.13 -7.06 25.69
C THR A 248 0.56 -8.33 25.11
N VAL A 249 0.87 -8.53 23.83
CA VAL A 249 0.55 -9.74 23.07
C VAL A 249 1.75 -10.68 23.11
N ARG A 250 1.50 -11.99 23.29
CA ARG A 250 2.53 -13.04 23.36
C ARG A 250 3.31 -13.21 22.06
N TYR A 251 2.64 -13.06 20.92
CA TYR A 251 3.21 -13.29 19.59
C TYR A 251 2.89 -12.15 18.62
N PRO A 252 3.47 -10.96 18.79
CA PRO A 252 3.24 -9.84 17.89
C PRO A 252 3.92 -10.11 16.55
N SER A 253 3.13 -10.33 15.50
CA SER A 253 3.68 -10.60 14.17
C SER A 253 3.67 -9.34 13.33
N ILE A 254 4.87 -8.80 13.06
CA ILE A 254 5.08 -7.60 12.25
C ILE A 254 5.70 -8.01 10.91
N SER A 255 5.18 -7.47 9.82
CA SER A 255 5.72 -7.69 8.48
C SER A 255 6.95 -6.81 8.21
N GLY A 256 7.71 -7.10 7.15
CA GLY A 256 8.85 -6.26 6.77
C GLY A 256 10.16 -6.60 7.47
N ARG A 257 11.24 -5.94 7.03
CA ARG A 257 12.60 -6.16 7.52
C ARG A 257 12.87 -5.23 8.69
N GLN A 258 13.37 -5.78 9.79
CA GLN A 258 13.89 -4.96 10.87
C GLN A 258 15.27 -4.39 10.48
N ILE A 259 15.36 -3.07 10.36
CA ILE A 259 16.61 -2.38 9.99
C ILE A 259 17.43 -1.95 11.21
N ALA A 260 16.75 -1.75 12.33
CA ALA A 260 17.32 -1.46 13.65
C ALA A 260 16.36 -2.02 14.71
N PRO A 261 16.82 -2.28 15.96
CA PRO A 261 15.94 -2.74 17.04
C PRO A 261 14.71 -1.83 17.17
N GLY A 262 13.51 -2.41 16.99
CA GLY A 262 12.25 -1.66 17.05
C GLY A 262 11.84 -0.90 15.79
N ILE A 263 12.60 -1.00 14.70
CA ILE A 263 12.30 -0.28 13.46
C ILE A 263 12.12 -1.28 12.32
N TRP A 264 10.89 -1.41 11.86
CA TRP A 264 10.50 -2.29 10.77
C TRP A 264 10.18 -1.49 9.51
N VAL A 265 10.74 -1.93 8.39
CA VAL A 265 10.59 -1.26 7.09
C VAL A 265 10.19 -2.26 6.02
N GLY A 266 9.16 -1.91 5.25
CA GLY A 266 8.68 -2.63 4.09
C GLY A 266 9.61 -2.55 2.88
N ARG A 267 9.15 -3.11 1.76
CA ARG A 267 9.88 -3.14 0.49
C ARG A 267 9.80 -1.79 -0.21
N ASN A 268 10.85 -1.41 -0.93
CA ASN A 268 10.93 -0.18 -1.72
C ASN A 268 10.66 1.12 -0.94
N ALA A 269 10.78 1.10 0.39
CA ALA A 269 10.71 2.33 1.15
C ALA A 269 12.00 3.14 0.92
N SER A 270 11.84 4.42 0.57
CA SER A 270 12.94 5.37 0.44
C SER A 270 12.94 6.27 1.66
N ILE A 271 14.01 6.20 2.46
CA ILE A 271 14.17 7.00 3.68
C ILE A 271 15.39 7.90 3.50
N HIS A 272 15.18 9.21 3.59
CA HIS A 272 16.29 10.14 3.47
C HIS A 272 17.30 9.95 4.62
N PRO A 273 18.62 10.00 4.39
CA PRO A 273 19.64 9.78 5.44
C PRO A 273 19.59 10.75 6.62
N SER A 274 18.97 11.91 6.46
CA SER A 274 18.82 12.91 7.53
C SER A 274 17.54 12.75 8.36
N ALA A 275 16.65 11.82 7.99
CA ALA A 275 15.45 11.51 8.76
C ALA A 275 15.85 10.97 10.15
N ARG A 276 15.23 11.53 11.19
CA ARG A 276 15.37 11.10 12.58
C ARG A 276 14.26 10.11 12.89
N ILE A 277 14.63 8.85 13.11
CA ILE A 277 13.67 7.77 13.39
C ILE A 277 13.90 7.21 14.79
N ALA A 278 12.83 7.05 15.55
CA ALA A 278 12.84 6.57 16.93
C ALA A 278 11.99 5.31 17.06
N PRO A 279 12.50 4.24 17.70
CA PRO A 279 11.72 3.03 17.92
C PRO A 279 10.70 3.21 19.07
N PRO A 280 9.57 2.49 19.03
CA PRO A 280 9.22 1.57 17.97
C PRO A 280 8.57 2.29 16.79
N LEU A 281 8.88 1.86 15.57
CA LEU A 281 8.41 2.49 14.33
C LEU A 281 8.17 1.42 13.28
N TYR A 282 7.03 1.53 12.59
CA TYR A 282 6.73 0.71 11.43
C TYR A 282 6.54 1.59 10.19
N ILE A 283 7.25 1.27 9.11
CA ILE A 283 7.11 1.90 7.79
C ILE A 283 6.79 0.81 6.78
N SER A 284 5.65 0.92 6.09
CA SER A 284 5.17 -0.07 5.13
C SER A 284 5.88 0.00 3.76
N ASP A 285 5.39 -0.79 2.80
CA ASP A 285 5.91 -0.88 1.45
C ASP A 285 5.71 0.44 0.67
N ASN A 286 6.67 0.77 -0.20
CA ASN A 286 6.62 1.90 -1.14
C ASN A 286 6.45 3.28 -0.49
N CYS A 287 6.88 3.46 0.76
CA CYS A 287 6.84 4.76 1.41
C CYS A 287 8.02 5.66 0.98
N TRP A 288 7.79 6.97 0.95
CA TRP A 288 8.85 7.97 0.78
C TRP A 288 8.91 8.87 2.01
N ILE A 289 10.07 8.94 2.65
CA ILE A 289 10.32 9.74 3.85
C ILE A 289 11.35 10.83 3.51
N GLY A 290 10.92 12.07 3.66
CA GLY A 290 11.65 13.28 3.36
C GLY A 290 12.82 13.57 4.31
N ARG A 291 13.45 14.71 4.08
CA ARG A 291 14.62 15.20 4.81
C ARG A 291 14.22 15.71 6.18
N ASP A 292 15.06 15.44 7.19
CA ASP A 292 14.93 16.01 8.53
C ASP A 292 13.58 15.73 9.22
N THR A 293 12.82 14.76 8.72
CA THR A 293 11.57 14.27 9.30
C THR A 293 11.83 13.57 10.63
N GLU A 294 10.86 13.64 11.54
CA GLU A 294 10.91 12.95 12.83
C GLU A 294 9.82 11.90 12.91
N LEU A 295 10.18 10.61 12.90
CA LEU A 295 9.22 9.51 12.94
C LEU A 295 9.38 8.67 14.19
N GLY A 296 8.27 8.39 14.86
CA GLY A 296 8.23 7.61 16.10
C GLY A 296 8.60 8.43 17.34
N PRO A 297 8.47 7.84 18.54
CA PRO A 297 8.05 6.47 18.81
C PRO A 297 6.55 6.23 18.58
N GLY A 298 6.16 4.98 18.39
CA GLY A 298 4.77 4.54 18.29
C GLY A 298 4.09 4.86 16.95
N ALA A 299 4.84 5.23 15.91
CA ALA A 299 4.28 5.56 14.61
C ALA A 299 4.14 4.32 13.71
N VAL A 300 3.03 4.25 12.98
CA VAL A 300 2.72 3.22 11.97
C VAL A 300 2.40 3.94 10.66
N ILE A 301 3.29 3.82 9.68
CA ILE A 301 3.16 4.45 8.35
C ILE A 301 2.69 3.40 7.35
N GLY A 302 1.47 3.56 6.83
CA GLY A 302 0.84 2.65 5.87
C GLY A 302 1.47 2.68 4.47
N ALA A 303 1.14 1.71 3.64
CA ALA A 303 1.74 1.54 2.32
C ALA A 303 1.54 2.74 1.39
N GLY A 304 2.57 3.06 0.58
CA GLY A 304 2.48 4.13 -0.42
C GLY A 304 2.43 5.55 0.15
N CYS A 305 2.67 5.72 1.45
CA CYS A 305 2.66 7.03 2.08
C CYS A 305 3.87 7.88 1.67
N MET A 306 3.66 9.19 1.61
CA MET A 306 4.71 10.17 1.35
C MET A 306 4.74 11.17 2.52
N ILE A 307 5.80 11.11 3.33
CA ILE A 307 6.01 12.01 4.46
C ILE A 307 7.06 13.04 4.02
N ASP A 308 6.65 14.28 3.86
CA ASP A 308 7.49 15.34 3.31
C ASP A 308 8.47 15.92 4.31
N ASP A 309 9.43 16.68 3.81
CA ASP A 309 10.55 17.24 4.56
C ASP A 309 10.09 17.88 5.89
N GLU A 310 10.84 17.66 6.97
CA GLU A 310 10.63 18.28 8.29
C GLU A 310 9.28 17.96 8.97
N ALA A 311 8.51 17.01 8.46
CA ALA A 311 7.29 16.53 9.13
C ALA A 311 7.62 15.68 10.37
N THR A 312 6.74 15.73 11.37
CA THR A 312 6.85 14.95 12.61
C THR A 312 5.64 14.04 12.76
N VAL A 313 5.86 12.74 12.99
CA VAL A 313 4.80 11.75 13.21
C VAL A 313 5.12 10.90 14.43
N THR A 314 4.38 11.09 15.51
CA THR A 314 4.57 10.39 16.80
C THR A 314 3.27 9.74 17.26
N MET A 315 3.35 8.53 17.80
CA MET A 315 2.21 7.76 18.32
C MET A 315 1.00 7.78 17.38
N SER A 316 1.21 7.77 16.06
CA SER A 316 0.15 8.02 15.07
C SER A 316 0.11 6.91 14.02
N THR A 317 -1.08 6.69 13.46
CA THR A 317 -1.29 5.73 12.39
C THR A 317 -1.65 6.48 11.12
N ILE A 318 -0.74 6.48 10.14
CA ILE A 318 -0.95 7.09 8.83
C ILE A 318 -1.46 5.99 7.89
N TRP A 319 -2.69 6.12 7.40
CA TRP A 319 -3.29 5.13 6.50
C TRP A 319 -2.65 5.13 5.11
N PRO A 320 -2.77 4.02 4.35
CA PRO A 320 -2.19 3.91 3.01
C PRO A 320 -2.54 5.07 2.07
N ASP A 321 -1.63 5.34 1.12
CA ASP A 321 -1.75 6.38 0.09
C ASP A 321 -1.93 7.81 0.64
N THR A 322 -1.50 8.05 1.88
CA THR A 322 -1.58 9.37 2.53
C THR A 322 -0.29 10.16 2.33
N TYR A 323 -0.45 11.42 1.93
CA TYR A 323 0.59 12.42 1.95
C TYR A 323 0.52 13.22 3.26
N VAL A 324 1.65 13.39 3.94
CA VAL A 324 1.83 14.29 5.07
C VAL A 324 2.82 15.37 4.64
N GLY A 325 2.36 16.61 4.64
CA GLY A 325 3.10 17.75 4.11
C GLY A 325 4.26 18.22 4.96
N GLN A 326 5.10 19.07 4.36
CA GLN A 326 6.26 19.65 5.02
C GLN A 326 5.84 20.40 6.29
N LEU A 327 6.63 20.26 7.36
CA LEU A 327 6.41 20.88 8.68
C LEU A 327 5.11 20.48 9.39
N VAL A 328 4.36 19.49 8.88
CA VAL A 328 3.16 18.99 9.55
C VAL A 328 3.55 18.12 10.74
N ASN A 329 2.97 18.42 11.91
CA ASN A 329 3.12 17.63 13.12
C ASN A 329 1.84 16.83 13.39
N VAL A 330 1.98 15.50 13.43
CA VAL A 330 0.92 14.55 13.73
C VAL A 330 1.31 13.78 14.99
N ASN A 331 0.60 14.05 16.09
CA ASN A 331 0.83 13.38 17.37
C ASN A 331 -0.47 12.74 17.89
N ARG A 332 -0.42 11.43 18.17
CA ARG A 332 -1.56 10.64 18.67
C ARG A 332 -2.83 10.79 17.81
N ARG A 333 -2.69 10.62 16.50
CA ARG A 333 -3.82 10.68 15.54
C ARG A 333 -3.87 9.48 14.62
N ILE A 334 -5.08 9.20 14.12
CA ILE A 334 -5.27 8.35 12.94
C ILE A 334 -5.46 9.29 11.75
N VAL A 335 -4.56 9.22 10.77
CA VAL A 335 -4.62 10.07 9.58
C VAL A 335 -5.06 9.23 8.40
N TYR A 336 -6.13 9.67 7.75
CA TYR A 336 -6.67 9.13 6.52
C TYR A 336 -6.50 10.17 5.40
N PRO A 337 -6.46 9.83 4.10
CA PRO A 337 -6.24 10.84 3.08
C PRO A 337 -7.27 11.99 3.13
N GLY A 338 -6.80 13.20 3.44
CA GLY A 338 -7.63 14.40 3.61
C GLY A 338 -8.39 14.50 4.94
N MET A 339 -8.07 13.68 5.94
CA MET A 339 -8.78 13.65 7.23
C MET A 339 -7.87 13.26 8.38
N ILE A 340 -8.01 13.96 9.52
CA ILE A 340 -7.38 13.61 10.80
C ILE A 340 -8.48 13.16 11.75
N ILE A 341 -8.24 12.09 12.49
CA ILE A 341 -9.17 11.51 13.44
C ILE A 341 -8.51 11.46 14.81
N ASP A 342 -9.20 11.98 15.82
CA ASP A 342 -8.82 11.80 17.23
C ASP A 342 -9.30 10.41 17.69
N PRO A 343 -8.40 9.50 18.10
CA PRO A 343 -8.79 8.15 18.50
C PRO A 343 -9.61 8.13 19.79
N ASP A 344 -9.37 9.06 20.71
CA ASP A 344 -9.97 9.04 22.05
C ASP A 344 -11.41 9.59 22.02
N THR A 345 -11.66 10.65 21.23
CA THR A 345 -13.00 11.25 21.10
C THR A 345 -13.78 10.75 19.88
N GLY A 346 -13.10 10.20 18.88
CA GLY A 346 -13.69 9.84 17.59
C GLY A 346 -13.97 11.05 16.68
N GLU A 347 -13.58 12.27 17.08
CA GLU A 347 -13.77 13.47 16.27
C GLU A 347 -12.97 13.41 14.96
N GLN A 348 -13.60 13.86 13.87
CA GLN A 348 -13.04 13.83 12.53
C GLN A 348 -12.88 15.25 11.99
N THR A 349 -11.65 15.62 11.62
CA THR A 349 -11.33 16.92 11.02
C THR A 349 -10.93 16.71 9.57
N ALA A 350 -11.71 17.25 8.64
CA ALA A 350 -11.36 17.25 7.22
C ALA A 350 -10.27 18.30 6.94
N VAL A 351 -9.20 17.88 6.26
CA VAL A 351 -8.12 18.76 5.83
C VAL A 351 -8.37 19.13 4.37
N VAL A 352 -8.70 20.40 4.14
CA VAL A 352 -9.07 20.90 2.80
C VAL A 352 -7.83 21.08 1.91
N ASP A 353 -6.69 21.42 2.50
CA ASP A 353 -5.44 21.61 1.76
C ASP A 353 -4.73 20.26 1.54
N PRO A 354 -4.67 19.75 0.29
CA PRO A 354 -4.00 18.49 0.00
C PRO A 354 -2.48 18.55 0.23
N PHE A 355 -1.88 19.74 0.34
CA PHE A 355 -0.47 19.91 0.67
C PHE A 355 -0.16 19.84 2.17
N LEU A 356 -1.18 19.82 3.04
CA LEU A 356 -1.00 19.51 4.46
C LEU A 356 -1.23 18.02 4.70
N ILE A 357 -2.41 17.52 4.36
CA ILE A 357 -2.75 16.10 4.44
C ILE A 357 -3.67 15.77 3.26
N GLY A 358 -3.28 14.80 2.44
CA GLY A 358 -4.02 14.48 1.22
C GLY A 358 -3.75 13.10 0.68
N ARG A 359 -4.31 12.78 -0.49
CA ARG A 359 -3.91 11.58 -1.25
C ARG A 359 -2.62 11.87 -2.00
N VAL A 360 -1.67 10.93 -1.99
CA VAL A 360 -0.42 11.05 -2.76
C VAL A 360 -0.68 11.32 -4.25
N SER A 361 -1.68 10.67 -4.84
CA SER A 361 -2.07 10.89 -6.24
C SER A 361 -2.57 12.31 -6.53
N ALA A 362 -3.25 12.95 -5.58
CA ALA A 362 -3.76 14.32 -5.75
C ALA A 362 -2.62 15.35 -5.68
N VAL A 363 -1.63 15.12 -4.82
CA VAL A 363 -0.45 15.97 -4.66
C VAL A 363 0.47 15.81 -5.86
N THR A 364 0.79 14.58 -6.25
CA THR A 364 1.62 14.30 -7.44
C THR A 364 0.97 14.80 -8.73
N ALA A 365 -0.36 14.72 -8.87
CA ALA A 365 -1.08 15.31 -10.00
C ALA A 365 -1.07 16.85 -10.02
N SER A 366 -0.99 17.50 -8.84
CA SER A 366 -0.92 18.95 -8.75
C SER A 366 0.50 19.44 -9.05
N VAL A 367 1.52 18.76 -8.53
CA VAL A 367 2.93 19.00 -8.87
C VAL A 367 3.20 18.72 -10.34
N SER A 368 2.66 17.64 -10.91
CA SER A 368 2.81 17.32 -12.34
C SER A 368 2.15 18.36 -13.23
N ARG A 369 0.99 18.92 -12.84
CA ARG A 369 0.35 20.05 -13.56
C ARG A 369 1.25 21.29 -13.56
N ILE A 370 1.79 21.69 -12.42
CA ILE A 370 2.70 22.84 -12.34
C ILE A 370 3.97 22.59 -13.17
N ALA A 371 4.58 21.40 -13.04
CA ALA A 371 5.73 21.01 -13.84
C ALA A 371 5.42 20.99 -15.35
N SER A 372 4.20 20.59 -15.74
CA SER A 372 3.76 20.63 -17.14
C SER A 372 3.65 22.06 -17.67
N VAL A 373 3.17 23.00 -16.84
CA VAL A 373 3.09 24.42 -17.20
C VAL A 373 4.49 25.01 -17.36
N ILE A 374 5.39 24.76 -16.41
CA ILE A 374 6.78 25.20 -16.49
C ILE A 374 7.47 24.63 -17.73
N ASN A 375 7.28 23.33 -18.02
CA ASN A 375 7.80 22.70 -19.23
C ASN A 375 7.28 23.36 -20.51
N ARG A 376 5.97 23.66 -20.59
CA ARG A 376 5.36 24.33 -21.75
C ARG A 376 5.86 25.76 -21.90
N LEU A 377 5.99 26.51 -20.81
CA LEU A 377 6.55 27.87 -20.82
C LEU A 377 8.02 27.86 -21.26
N GLY A 378 8.83 26.93 -20.73
CA GLY A 378 10.22 26.75 -21.13
C GLY A 378 10.35 26.37 -22.61
N ALA A 379 9.53 25.44 -23.10
CA ALA A 379 9.49 25.07 -24.51
C ALA A 379 9.04 26.23 -25.40
N PHE A 380 8.05 27.01 -24.97
CA PHE A 380 7.60 28.21 -25.68
C PHE A 380 8.69 29.27 -25.78
N LEU A 381 9.41 29.53 -24.67
CA LEU A 381 10.56 30.43 -24.67
C LEU A 381 11.68 29.94 -25.61
N LEU A 382 12.01 28.64 -25.55
CA LEU A 382 12.98 28.03 -26.47
C LEU A 382 12.52 28.13 -27.93
N LEU A 383 11.23 27.97 -28.21
CA LEU A 383 10.67 28.11 -29.55
C LEU A 383 10.80 29.55 -30.05
N ILE A 384 10.58 30.56 -29.21
CA ILE A 384 10.80 31.97 -29.57
C ILE A 384 12.28 32.22 -29.90
N ILE A 385 13.19 31.80 -29.00
CA ILE A 385 14.63 31.99 -29.16
C ILE A 385 15.15 31.28 -30.43
N LEU A 386 14.67 30.05 -30.67
CA LEU A 386 15.08 29.22 -31.80
C LEU A 386 14.20 29.46 -33.05
N SER A 387 13.24 30.38 -33.03
CA SER A 387 12.31 30.60 -34.14
C SER A 387 12.99 30.94 -35.49
N PRO A 388 14.09 31.73 -35.55
CA PRO A 388 14.76 31.99 -36.82
C PRO A 388 15.36 30.70 -37.40
N LEU A 389 15.92 29.86 -36.53
CA LEU A 389 16.52 28.59 -36.91
C LEU A 389 15.46 27.54 -37.27
N LEU A 390 14.33 27.51 -36.56
CA LEU A 390 13.18 26.66 -36.85
C LEU A 390 12.60 26.98 -38.24
N LEU A 391 12.41 28.27 -38.55
CA LEU A 391 11.92 28.71 -39.86
C LEU A 391 12.92 28.40 -40.97
N LEU A 392 14.22 28.65 -40.75
CA LEU A 392 15.27 28.35 -41.72
C LEU A 392 15.36 26.85 -41.99
N SER A 393 15.45 26.02 -40.94
CA SER A 393 15.52 24.55 -41.07
C SER A 393 14.25 23.97 -41.70
N GLY A 394 13.08 24.50 -41.35
CA GLY A 394 11.80 24.14 -41.95
C GLY A 394 11.72 24.48 -43.45
N LEU A 395 12.22 25.66 -43.85
CA LEU A 395 12.30 26.07 -45.25
C LEU A 395 13.24 25.16 -46.05
N LEU A 396 14.43 24.86 -45.51
CA LEU A 396 15.37 23.92 -46.13
C LEU A 396 14.76 22.53 -46.31
N ALA A 397 14.04 22.03 -45.30
CA ALA A 397 13.34 20.76 -45.37
C ALA A 397 12.16 20.77 -46.37
N ALA A 398 11.48 21.91 -46.53
CA ALA A 398 10.37 22.06 -47.47
C ALA A 398 10.85 22.08 -48.92
N ILE A 399 11.93 22.81 -49.21
CA ILE A 399 12.56 22.88 -50.54
C ILE A 399 13.08 21.50 -50.96
N GLY A 400 13.71 20.76 -50.04
CA GLY A 400 14.25 19.43 -50.32
C GLY A 400 13.19 18.36 -50.63
N ASN A 401 11.96 18.51 -50.12
CA ASN A 401 10.92 17.48 -50.15
C ASN A 401 9.65 17.88 -50.92
N GLY A 402 9.71 18.86 -51.82
CA GLY A 402 8.55 19.26 -52.63
C GLY A 402 7.37 19.78 -51.79
N GLY A 403 7.66 20.52 -50.71
CA GLY A 403 6.65 21.18 -49.88
C GLY A 403 6.15 20.41 -48.66
N ARG A 404 6.68 19.22 -48.36
CA ARG A 404 6.35 18.45 -47.14
C ARG A 404 7.55 18.36 -46.18
N PRO A 405 7.77 19.36 -45.30
CA PRO A 405 8.94 19.40 -44.43
C PRO A 405 8.87 18.46 -43.23
N LEU A 406 7.68 18.07 -42.77
CA LEU A 406 7.49 17.30 -41.53
C LEU A 406 7.36 15.79 -41.77
N MET A 407 7.88 15.03 -40.82
CA MET A 407 7.68 13.60 -40.64
C MET A 407 7.18 13.34 -39.22
N GLY A 408 6.12 12.54 -39.10
CA GLY A 408 5.59 12.07 -37.82
C GLY A 408 6.05 10.64 -37.55
N ILE A 409 6.54 10.38 -36.34
CA ILE A 409 6.99 9.05 -35.90
C ILE A 409 6.10 8.62 -34.72
N PRO A 410 5.40 7.49 -34.79
CA PRO A 410 4.58 7.01 -33.68
C PRO A 410 5.47 6.51 -32.55
N CYS A 411 5.28 7.06 -31.35
CA CYS A 411 6.06 6.75 -30.16
C CYS A 411 5.16 6.33 -28.98
N ALA A 412 5.74 5.50 -28.11
CA ALA A 412 5.17 5.16 -26.82
C ALA A 412 5.62 6.18 -25.76
N GLY A 413 4.67 6.64 -24.95
CA GLY A 413 4.87 7.59 -23.87
C GLY A 413 4.78 6.94 -22.48
N GLU A 414 4.34 7.75 -21.51
CA GLU A 414 4.17 7.32 -20.13
C GLU A 414 3.00 6.35 -19.95
N ARG A 415 3.07 5.61 -18.85
CA ARG A 415 2.04 4.70 -18.38
C ARG A 415 0.87 5.50 -17.80
N VAL A 416 -0.34 5.19 -18.26
CA VAL A 416 -1.58 5.83 -17.83
C VAL A 416 -2.53 4.78 -17.28
N VAL A 417 -3.12 5.07 -16.13
CA VAL A 417 -4.18 4.26 -15.52
C VAL A 417 -5.52 4.74 -16.05
N LEU A 418 -6.26 3.85 -16.69
CA LEU A 418 -7.60 4.11 -17.22
C LEU A 418 -8.64 4.07 -16.09
N ALA A 419 -9.80 4.67 -16.33
CA ALA A 419 -10.90 4.72 -15.36
C ALA A 419 -11.43 3.34 -14.93
N ASN A 420 -11.14 2.29 -15.71
CA ASN A 420 -11.48 0.90 -15.41
C ASN A 420 -10.39 0.15 -14.63
N GLY A 421 -9.33 0.85 -14.17
CA GLY A 421 -8.21 0.26 -13.43
C GLY A 421 -7.15 -0.45 -14.30
N GLN A 422 -7.36 -0.55 -15.62
CA GLN A 422 -6.36 -1.10 -16.53
C GLN A 422 -5.28 -0.06 -16.85
N THR A 423 -4.08 -0.55 -17.12
CA THR A 423 -2.92 0.30 -17.39
C THR A 423 -2.52 0.20 -18.85
N THR A 424 -2.35 1.34 -19.53
CA THR A 424 -1.95 1.40 -20.95
C THR A 424 -0.88 2.45 -21.17
N LEU A 425 -0.09 2.32 -22.24
CA LEU A 425 0.89 3.33 -22.63
C LEU A 425 0.22 4.42 -23.49
N ARG A 426 0.50 5.68 -23.18
CA ARG A 426 0.05 6.81 -23.98
C ARG A 426 0.80 6.85 -25.31
N SER A 427 0.10 6.75 -26.44
CA SER A 427 0.71 6.90 -27.78
C SER A 427 0.68 8.35 -28.25
N PHE A 428 1.74 8.82 -28.92
CA PHE A 428 1.78 10.15 -29.54
C PHE A 428 2.64 10.16 -30.81
N THR A 429 2.54 11.23 -31.61
CA THR A 429 3.33 11.39 -32.84
C THR A 429 4.47 12.38 -32.62
N LEU A 430 5.71 11.90 -32.61
CA LEU A 430 6.90 12.74 -32.52
C LEU A 430 7.17 13.43 -33.86
N TRP A 431 7.24 14.77 -33.86
CA TRP A 431 7.44 15.55 -35.07
C TRP A 431 8.92 15.88 -35.29
N ARG A 432 9.42 15.63 -36.51
CA ARG A 432 10.78 15.99 -36.95
C ARG A 432 10.77 16.57 -38.36
N TRP A 433 11.81 17.33 -38.69
CA TRP A 433 12.08 17.69 -40.08
C TRP A 433 12.51 16.45 -40.86
N ARG A 434 11.96 16.28 -42.06
CA ARG A 434 12.33 15.21 -42.98
C ARG A 434 13.69 15.54 -43.60
N THR A 435 14.70 14.72 -43.29
CA THR A 435 16.10 14.87 -43.75
C THR A 435 16.46 13.93 -44.89
N ARG A 436 15.64 12.90 -45.13
CA ARG A 436 15.85 11.86 -46.13
C ARG A 436 14.64 11.74 -47.04
N ARG A 437 14.90 11.33 -48.29
CA ARG A 437 13.88 10.96 -49.27
C ARG A 437 13.33 9.57 -48.97
N PRO A 438 12.18 9.18 -49.56
CA PRO A 438 11.61 7.84 -49.40
C PRO A 438 12.55 6.70 -49.81
N ASP A 439 13.51 6.97 -50.71
CA ASP A 439 14.55 6.04 -51.17
C ASP A 439 15.73 5.90 -50.17
N GLY A 440 15.66 6.56 -49.01
CA GLY A 440 16.67 6.52 -47.96
C GLY A 440 17.85 7.49 -48.16
N ARG A 441 17.94 8.17 -49.31
CA ARG A 441 19.03 9.13 -49.59
C ARG A 441 18.82 10.43 -48.84
N TYR A 442 19.93 11.04 -48.41
CA TYR A 442 19.92 12.36 -47.80
C TYR A 442 19.48 13.44 -48.78
N LEU A 443 18.76 14.43 -48.24
CA LEU A 443 18.60 15.72 -48.91
C LEU A 443 19.94 16.45 -48.94
N TRP A 444 20.10 17.39 -49.86
CA TRP A 444 21.30 18.23 -50.00
C TRP A 444 21.72 18.97 -48.71
N PHE A 445 20.79 19.25 -47.79
CA PHE A 445 21.07 19.73 -46.42
C PHE A 445 20.64 18.75 -45.32
N GLY A 446 20.19 17.55 -45.68
CA GLY A 446 19.66 16.55 -44.75
C GLY A 446 20.71 16.06 -43.76
N GLU A 447 21.92 15.80 -44.25
CA GLU A 447 23.05 15.38 -43.41
C GLU A 447 23.45 16.47 -42.41
N TRP A 448 23.44 17.74 -42.85
CA TRP A 448 23.73 18.88 -41.97
C TRP A 448 22.67 19.04 -40.86
N LEU A 449 21.38 18.88 -41.20
CA LEU A 449 20.28 18.91 -40.23
C LEU A 449 20.32 17.75 -39.22
N GLU A 450 20.79 16.57 -39.63
CA GLU A 450 21.03 15.45 -38.72
C GLU A 450 22.27 15.68 -37.85
N ARG A 451 23.38 16.15 -38.44
CA ARG A 451 24.66 16.40 -37.75
C ARG A 451 24.51 17.34 -36.56
N TYR A 452 23.79 18.45 -36.75
CA TYR A 452 23.53 19.43 -35.69
C TYR A 452 22.24 19.17 -34.91
N GLU A 453 21.55 18.04 -35.17
CA GLU A 453 20.26 17.69 -34.59
C GLU A 453 19.13 18.71 -34.80
N PHE A 454 19.29 19.68 -35.71
CA PHE A 454 18.25 20.67 -36.01
C PHE A 454 16.97 20.06 -36.58
N HIS A 455 17.04 18.84 -37.13
CA HIS A 455 15.86 18.07 -37.50
C HIS A 455 14.89 17.78 -36.34
N ARG A 456 15.34 17.89 -35.09
CA ARG A 456 14.55 17.66 -33.87
C ARG A 456 13.84 18.91 -33.35
N LEU A 457 14.08 20.09 -33.91
CA LEU A 457 13.43 21.33 -33.43
C LEU A 457 11.89 21.27 -33.40
N PRO A 458 11.19 20.58 -34.32
CA PRO A 458 9.73 20.41 -34.22
C PRO A 458 9.26 19.63 -33.00
N GLU A 459 10.13 18.88 -32.31
CA GLU A 459 9.80 18.17 -31.06
C GLU A 459 9.35 19.16 -29.95
N LEU A 460 9.76 20.43 -30.01
CA LEU A 460 9.28 21.46 -29.07
C LEU A 460 7.75 21.69 -29.18
N LEU A 461 7.16 21.44 -30.35
CA LEU A 461 5.70 21.49 -30.51
C LEU A 461 5.01 20.36 -29.75
N ASN A 462 5.64 19.18 -29.65
CA ASN A 462 5.14 18.08 -28.82
C ASN A 462 5.17 18.44 -27.33
N VAL A 463 6.18 19.20 -26.88
CA VAL A 463 6.23 19.69 -25.49
C VAL A 463 5.12 20.68 -25.19
N ILE A 464 4.87 21.63 -26.11
CA ILE A 464 3.76 22.59 -25.98
C ILE A 464 2.40 21.87 -25.93
N ARG A 465 2.22 20.81 -26.74
CA ARG A 465 1.03 19.95 -26.74
C ARG A 465 0.91 19.05 -25.50
N GLY A 466 1.95 18.96 -24.67
CA GLY A 466 1.98 18.09 -23.49
C GLY A 466 2.09 16.60 -23.82
N GLU A 467 2.64 16.27 -24.99
CA GLU A 467 2.94 14.90 -25.42
C GLU A 467 4.38 14.50 -25.06
N LEU A 468 5.25 15.49 -24.84
CA LEU A 468 6.67 15.34 -24.52
C LEU A 468 7.05 16.32 -23.40
N GLN A 469 8.15 16.08 -22.68
CA GLN A 469 8.74 17.03 -21.73
C GLN A 469 10.10 17.54 -22.23
N LEU A 470 10.65 18.59 -21.60
CA LEU A 470 12.01 19.03 -21.92
C LEU A 470 13.02 17.96 -21.48
N VAL A 471 12.86 17.43 -20.27
CA VAL A 471 13.70 16.37 -19.69
C VAL A 471 12.84 15.16 -19.36
N GLY A 472 13.29 13.97 -19.77
CA GLY A 472 12.54 12.73 -19.62
C GLY A 472 13.25 11.52 -20.20
N VAL A 473 12.58 10.37 -20.20
CA VAL A 473 13.11 9.13 -20.80
C VAL A 473 13.13 9.23 -22.33
N LYS A 474 13.91 8.37 -23.01
CA LYS A 474 13.97 8.41 -24.48
C LYS A 474 12.58 8.10 -25.08
N PRO A 475 12.04 8.92 -26.00
CA PRO A 475 10.84 8.54 -26.74
C PRO A 475 11.17 7.32 -27.63
N LEU A 476 10.61 6.16 -27.29
CA LEU A 476 10.77 4.95 -28.10
C LEU A 476 9.67 4.87 -29.15
N THR A 477 10.03 4.37 -30.33
CA THR A 477 9.06 3.96 -31.34
C THR A 477 8.23 2.77 -30.86
N LEU A 478 7.03 2.57 -31.41
CA LEU A 478 6.19 1.43 -31.03
C LEU A 478 6.93 0.07 -31.13
N PRO A 479 7.69 -0.22 -32.21
CA PRO A 479 8.45 -1.46 -32.30
C PRO A 479 9.56 -1.58 -31.25
N GLU A 480 10.26 -0.49 -30.91
CA GLU A 480 11.27 -0.50 -29.84
C GLU A 480 10.64 -0.75 -28.46
N ALA A 481 9.42 -0.25 -28.21
CA ALA A 481 8.71 -0.48 -26.96
C ALA A 481 8.22 -1.93 -26.83
N GLU A 482 7.83 -2.57 -27.94
CA GLU A 482 7.42 -3.98 -27.97
C GLU A 482 8.57 -4.95 -27.63
N LEU A 483 9.83 -4.54 -27.83
CA LEU A 483 11.01 -5.34 -27.46
C LEU A 483 11.24 -5.41 -25.93
N LEU A 484 10.55 -4.59 -25.14
CA LEU A 484 10.73 -4.52 -23.68
C LEU A 484 9.84 -5.54 -22.96
N CYS A 485 10.31 -6.79 -22.89
CA CYS A 485 9.55 -7.88 -22.27
C CYS A 485 9.72 -7.99 -20.75
N GLU A 486 10.81 -7.47 -20.18
CA GLU A 486 11.12 -7.66 -18.75
C GLU A 486 10.49 -6.56 -17.86
N GLU A 487 9.98 -6.93 -16.69
CA GLU A 487 9.26 -6.01 -15.78
C GLU A 487 10.11 -4.79 -15.36
N TRP A 488 11.41 -4.99 -15.13
CA TRP A 488 12.29 -3.89 -14.72
C TRP A 488 12.50 -2.89 -15.86
N GLN A 489 12.54 -3.34 -17.13
CA GLN A 489 12.66 -2.47 -18.31
C GLN A 489 11.43 -1.59 -18.46
N GLN A 490 10.24 -2.15 -18.18
CA GLN A 490 8.97 -1.44 -18.28
C GLN A 490 8.82 -0.30 -17.26
N ARG A 491 9.58 -0.28 -16.16
CA ARG A 491 9.58 0.81 -15.17
C ARG A 491 10.02 2.16 -15.74
N ARG A 492 10.67 2.20 -16.91
CA ARG A 492 10.96 3.46 -17.60
C ARG A 492 9.70 4.24 -17.95
N HIS A 493 8.58 3.55 -18.21
CA HIS A 493 7.30 4.17 -18.58
C HIS A 493 6.60 4.86 -17.40
N ASP A 494 7.14 4.72 -16.18
CA ASP A 494 6.66 5.47 -15.02
C ASP A 494 7.11 6.95 -15.08
N ALA A 495 8.01 7.29 -16.00
CA ALA A 495 8.42 8.65 -16.30
C ALA A 495 8.01 9.10 -17.72
N PRO A 496 7.71 10.39 -17.91
CA PRO A 496 7.35 10.96 -19.20
C PRO A 496 8.53 10.98 -20.18
N PRO A 497 8.27 10.81 -21.49
CA PRO A 497 9.30 10.96 -22.52
C PRO A 497 9.77 12.42 -22.62
N GLY A 498 11.06 12.62 -22.94
CA GLY A 498 11.67 13.94 -23.02
C GLY A 498 12.47 14.21 -24.29
N ILE A 499 12.68 15.49 -24.63
CA ILE A 499 13.61 15.91 -25.70
C ILE A 499 15.05 15.54 -25.31
N THR A 500 15.42 15.74 -24.05
CA THR A 500 16.69 15.28 -23.50
C THR A 500 16.43 14.46 -22.24
N GLY A 501 17.47 13.86 -21.67
CA GLY A 501 17.39 13.01 -20.50
C GLY A 501 18.75 12.46 -20.12
N LEU A 502 18.77 11.63 -19.08
CA LEU A 502 19.99 10.92 -18.69
C LEU A 502 20.53 10.05 -19.83
N TRP A 503 19.63 9.44 -20.61
CA TRP A 503 19.95 8.72 -21.85
C TRP A 503 20.70 9.58 -22.88
N TYR A 504 20.47 10.89 -22.91
CA TYR A 504 21.16 11.80 -23.83
C TYR A 504 22.53 12.24 -23.28
N VAL A 505 22.63 12.43 -21.95
CA VAL A 505 23.85 12.95 -21.31
C VAL A 505 24.89 11.85 -21.04
N GLN A 506 24.45 10.62 -20.73
CA GLN A 506 25.32 9.53 -20.25
C GLN A 506 25.39 8.31 -21.18
N ALA A 507 24.32 7.97 -21.92
CA ALA A 507 24.33 6.75 -22.72
C ALA A 507 25.10 6.91 -24.04
N ASN A 508 25.87 5.89 -24.41
CA ASN A 508 26.71 5.86 -25.61
C ASN A 508 25.99 5.33 -26.87
N GLY A 509 24.66 5.44 -26.92
CA GLY A 509 23.84 5.07 -28.08
C GLY A 509 23.36 3.62 -28.15
N ASP A 510 23.89 2.75 -27.29
CA ASP A 510 23.39 1.37 -27.12
C ASP A 510 22.00 1.37 -26.43
N LEU A 511 21.08 0.54 -26.95
CA LEU A 511 19.69 0.50 -26.46
C LEU A 511 19.64 0.02 -25.00
N ASP A 512 20.47 -0.95 -24.63
CA ASP A 512 20.51 -1.46 -23.25
C ASP A 512 21.01 -0.39 -22.27
N ALA A 513 22.06 0.34 -22.64
CA ALA A 513 22.56 1.46 -21.86
C ALA A 513 21.53 2.59 -21.71
N VAL A 514 20.73 2.84 -22.76
CA VAL A 514 19.62 3.80 -22.72
C VAL A 514 18.53 3.32 -21.77
N ILE A 515 18.14 2.05 -21.82
CA ILE A 515 17.09 1.50 -20.95
C ILE A 515 17.54 1.57 -19.49
N VAL A 516 18.79 1.20 -19.17
CA VAL A 516 19.33 1.30 -17.81
C VAL A 516 19.32 2.75 -17.32
N ALA A 517 19.76 3.71 -18.15
CA ALA A 517 19.73 5.12 -17.80
C ALA A 517 18.30 5.65 -17.59
N ASP A 518 17.35 5.20 -18.40
CA ASP A 518 15.94 5.60 -18.31
C ASP A 518 15.25 5.04 -17.05
N VAL A 519 15.50 3.77 -16.70
CA VAL A 519 14.98 3.13 -15.47
C VAL A 519 15.60 3.77 -14.23
N TYR A 520 16.90 4.08 -14.28
CA TYR A 520 17.55 4.82 -13.19
C TYR A 520 16.92 6.21 -13.03
N TYR A 521 16.77 6.96 -14.13
CA TYR A 521 16.12 8.27 -14.12
C TYR A 521 14.69 8.20 -13.57
N SER A 522 13.87 7.23 -13.97
CA SER A 522 12.50 7.12 -13.47
C SER A 522 12.44 6.89 -11.95
N ALA A 523 13.43 6.23 -11.37
CA ALA A 523 13.50 5.99 -9.93
C ALA A 523 13.99 7.19 -9.11
N ILE A 524 14.84 8.06 -9.67
CA ILE A 524 15.53 9.15 -8.93
C ILE A 524 15.11 10.57 -9.35
N ARG A 525 14.11 10.69 -10.21
CA ARG A 525 13.72 11.96 -10.84
C ARG A 525 13.36 13.04 -9.80
N THR A 526 13.99 14.21 -9.92
CA THR A 526 13.65 15.42 -9.17
C THR A 526 13.82 16.66 -10.06
N TRP A 527 13.17 17.79 -9.71
CA TRP A 527 13.29 19.03 -10.49
C TRP A 527 14.73 19.57 -10.58
N ARG A 528 15.54 19.33 -9.54
CA ARG A 528 16.96 19.73 -9.51
C ARG A 528 17.78 18.95 -10.51
N GLU A 529 17.54 17.64 -10.58
CA GLU A 529 18.22 16.77 -11.53
C GLU A 529 17.76 17.05 -12.97
N ASP A 530 16.47 17.33 -13.18
CA ASP A 530 15.96 17.77 -14.48
C ASP A 530 16.66 19.06 -14.94
N LEU A 531 16.82 20.04 -14.05
CA LEU A 531 17.56 21.29 -14.35
C LEU A 531 19.04 21.02 -14.65
N ASN A 532 19.70 20.15 -13.88
CA ASN A 532 21.09 19.77 -14.09
C ASN A 532 21.30 19.10 -15.47
N ILE A 533 20.42 18.14 -15.83
CA ILE A 533 20.42 17.49 -17.15
C ILE A 533 20.21 18.54 -18.25
N LEU A 534 19.26 19.45 -18.08
CA LEU A 534 18.96 20.51 -19.06
C LEU A 534 20.19 21.41 -19.28
N LEU A 535 20.89 21.81 -18.22
CA LEU A 535 22.09 22.64 -18.29
C LEU A 535 23.30 21.93 -18.91
N ARG A 536 23.43 20.60 -18.72
CA ARG A 536 24.49 19.79 -19.33
C ARG A 536 24.24 19.49 -20.82
N THR A 537 22.98 19.47 -21.24
CA THR A 537 22.57 19.06 -22.59
C THR A 537 23.29 19.84 -23.71
N PRO A 538 23.39 21.19 -23.69
CA PRO A 538 24.10 21.95 -24.72
C PRO A 538 25.59 21.59 -24.84
N ILE A 539 26.25 21.32 -23.71
CA ILE A 539 27.68 20.95 -23.68
C ILE A 539 27.86 19.56 -24.31
N VAL A 540 27.00 18.61 -23.98
CA VAL A 540 27.03 17.26 -24.56
C VAL A 540 26.70 17.30 -26.06
N TRP A 541 25.71 18.09 -26.47
CA TRP A 541 25.37 18.31 -27.87
C TRP A 541 26.57 18.87 -28.68
N LEU A 542 27.27 19.88 -28.15
CA LEU A 542 28.50 20.42 -28.74
C LEU A 542 29.64 19.38 -28.83
N ARG A 543 29.73 18.46 -27.88
CA ARG A 543 30.72 17.36 -27.93
C ARG A 543 30.35 16.34 -29.00
N ARG A 544 29.09 15.91 -29.06
CA ARG A 544 28.58 14.93 -30.04
C ARG A 544 28.73 15.42 -31.48
N THR A 545 28.46 16.71 -31.73
CA THR A 545 28.64 17.33 -33.06
C THR A 545 30.11 17.32 -33.52
N LYS A 546 31.07 17.48 -32.60
CA LYS A 546 32.52 17.41 -32.89
C LYS A 546 33.03 15.98 -33.11
N THR A 547 32.52 15.00 -32.39
CA THR A 547 32.94 13.60 -32.57
C THR A 547 32.45 13.03 -33.91
N SER A 548 31.27 13.46 -34.37
CA SER A 548 30.71 13.08 -35.67
C SER A 548 31.53 13.60 -36.87
N SER A 549 32.33 14.68 -36.70
CA SER A 549 33.27 15.14 -37.74
C SER A 549 34.58 14.35 -37.77
N ALA A 550 35.01 13.76 -36.65
CA ALA A 550 36.27 13.00 -36.56
C ALA A 550 36.15 11.59 -37.19
N SER A 551 34.99 10.93 -37.07
CA SER A 551 34.71 9.66 -37.74
C SER A 551 34.56 9.81 -39.26
N ALA A 552 33.99 10.93 -39.74
CA ALA A 552 33.92 11.25 -41.16
C ALA A 552 35.30 11.60 -41.77
N GLN A 553 36.18 12.27 -41.02
CA GLN A 553 37.56 12.56 -41.48
C GLN A 553 38.43 11.29 -41.53
N THR A 554 38.27 10.36 -40.59
CA THR A 554 39.07 9.12 -40.58
C THR A 554 38.79 8.22 -41.79
N MET A 555 37.54 8.19 -42.30
CA MET A 555 37.23 7.47 -43.55
C MET A 555 37.80 8.15 -44.80
N ILE A 556 37.87 9.49 -44.85
CA ILE A 556 38.38 10.22 -46.03
C ILE A 556 39.91 10.12 -46.13
N THR A 557 40.65 10.07 -45.01
CA THR A 557 42.11 9.88 -45.03
C THR A 557 42.56 8.47 -45.38
N ALA A 558 41.69 7.46 -45.31
CA ALA A 558 42.02 6.08 -45.69
C ALA A 558 42.01 5.86 -47.21
N ASP A 559 41.33 6.71 -47.99
CA ASP A 559 41.16 6.57 -49.45
C ASP A 559 42.21 7.34 -50.28
N ILE A 560 43.20 8.01 -49.65
CA ILE A 560 44.24 8.81 -50.36
C ILE A 560 45.66 8.23 -50.21
N ALA A 561 45.81 6.99 -49.72
CA ALA A 561 47.09 6.30 -49.81
C ALA A 561 47.23 5.64 -51.20
N PRO A 562 48.20 6.03 -52.06
CA PRO A 562 48.43 5.31 -53.30
C PRO A 562 48.94 3.89 -52.99
N PRO A 563 48.57 2.87 -53.79
CA PRO A 563 49.05 1.53 -53.56
C PRO A 563 50.58 1.51 -53.72
N THR A 564 51.29 1.18 -52.66
CA THR A 564 52.72 0.82 -52.73
C THR A 564 52.83 -0.46 -53.56
N GLY A 565 53.32 -0.29 -54.78
CA GLY A 565 53.71 -1.39 -55.66
C GLY A 565 55.12 -1.86 -55.36
N GLN A 566 55.25 -3.19 -55.35
CA GLN A 566 56.43 -4.06 -55.16
C GLN A 566 56.75 -4.46 -53.71
#